data_AF-A0A922SHV9-F1
#
_entry.id   AF-A0A922SHV9-F1
#
_cell.length_a   1.000
_cell.length_b   1.000
_cell.length_c   1.000
_cell.angle_alpha   90.00
_cell.angle_beta   90.00
_cell.angle_gamma   90.00
#
_symmetry.space_group_name_H-M   'P 1'
#
loop_
_entity.id
_entity.type
_entity.pdbx_description
1 polymer ?
#
loop_
_entity_poly.entity_id
_entity_poly.type
_entity_poly.pdbx_seq_one_letter_code
_entity_poly.pdbx_strand_id
1 'polypeptide(L)'
;ALGNHEFDDGPEGLAPYLKALKAPVLAANMDVSEEPILEGLFIPHIILKRKGRKIGIIGLITPDTAKLSSPGKVKFTDPKEATKREAEILYRKGVDIIILLSHCGFESDKEIARDVVVTAGSIFELLPFNDRVEIFDIEGKYIRQALERSVIDAWAYNPFKGPWLLQVSGLRVTYNVSLPEHHRITSIEIGERKEPLDDSKLYHVTAPLYLANGGDGFTMFKEGKQNERDIGRDQKILEEYIRSHSPLNIKVDGRLIINS
;
A
#
# COMPACT_ATOMS: atom_id res chain seq x y z
N ALA A 1 -1.05 -12.05 -24.03
CA ALA A 1 -1.16 -13.09 -23.01
C ALA A 1 -2.05 -14.19 -23.55
N LEU A 2 -2.04 -15.37 -22.95
CA LEU A 2 -3.01 -16.41 -23.30
C LEU A 2 -4.39 -16.05 -22.75
N GLY A 3 -5.42 -16.38 -23.51
CA GLY A 3 -6.80 -16.39 -23.06
C GLY A 3 -7.32 -17.82 -22.90
N ASN A 4 -8.58 -17.94 -22.47
CA ASN A 4 -9.20 -19.24 -22.23
C ASN A 4 -9.41 -20.03 -23.54
N HIS A 5 -9.72 -19.35 -24.65
CA HIS A 5 -10.01 -19.99 -25.93
C HIS A 5 -8.78 -20.59 -26.63
N GLU A 6 -7.58 -20.16 -26.25
CA GLU A 6 -6.35 -20.82 -26.69
C GLU A 6 -6.26 -22.30 -26.26
N PHE A 7 -7.09 -22.75 -25.31
CA PHE A 7 -7.16 -24.14 -24.85
C PHE A 7 -8.32 -24.96 -25.44
N ASP A 8 -9.09 -24.43 -26.40
CA ASP A 8 -10.31 -25.12 -26.89
C ASP A 8 -9.99 -26.48 -27.51
N ASP A 9 -8.86 -26.57 -28.23
CA ASP A 9 -8.31 -27.81 -28.82
C ASP A 9 -7.28 -28.51 -27.90
N GLY A 10 -7.22 -28.11 -26.63
CA GLY A 10 -6.31 -28.65 -25.61
C GLY A 10 -4.82 -28.34 -25.82
N PRO A 11 -3.95 -28.85 -24.92
CA PRO A 11 -2.50 -28.66 -24.99
C PRO A 11 -1.88 -29.08 -26.32
N GLU A 12 -2.43 -30.11 -26.96
CA GLU A 12 -1.99 -30.64 -28.26
C GLU A 12 -2.28 -29.67 -29.41
N GLY A 13 -3.41 -28.94 -29.36
CA GLY A 13 -3.72 -27.88 -30.31
C GLY A 13 -2.94 -26.58 -30.04
N LEU A 14 -2.72 -26.25 -28.77
CA LEU A 14 -2.03 -25.03 -28.36
C LEU A 14 -0.52 -25.06 -28.65
N ALA A 15 0.16 -26.17 -28.34
CA ALA A 15 1.63 -26.23 -28.43
C ALA A 15 2.19 -25.91 -29.83
N PRO A 16 1.65 -26.44 -30.95
CA PRO A 16 2.09 -26.07 -32.30
C PRO A 16 1.90 -24.58 -32.60
N TYR A 17 0.79 -24.00 -32.13
CA TYR A 17 0.52 -22.58 -32.29
C TYR A 17 1.56 -21.72 -31.56
N LEU A 18 1.87 -22.05 -30.30
CA LEU A 18 2.90 -21.32 -29.53
C LEU A 18 4.29 -21.43 -30.16
N LYS A 19 4.66 -22.59 -30.70
CA LYS A 19 5.95 -22.81 -31.39
C LYS A 19 6.07 -22.02 -32.69
N ALA A 20 4.95 -21.76 -33.38
CA ALA A 20 4.93 -21.00 -34.62
C ALA A 20 4.96 -19.47 -34.40
N LEU A 21 4.59 -18.99 -33.21
CA LEU A 21 4.57 -17.57 -32.89
C LEU A 21 5.99 -16.97 -32.87
N LYS A 22 6.13 -15.80 -33.48
CA LYS A 22 7.37 -15.00 -33.48
C LYS A 22 7.40 -13.94 -32.37
N ALA A 23 6.52 -14.08 -31.37
CA ALA A 23 6.36 -13.16 -30.26
C ALA A 23 6.36 -13.93 -28.94
N PRO A 24 6.85 -13.32 -27.84
CA PRO A 24 6.80 -13.95 -26.53
C PRO A 24 5.34 -14.13 -26.09
N VAL A 25 5.05 -15.32 -25.59
CA VAL A 25 3.74 -15.67 -25.01
C VAL A 25 3.85 -15.52 -23.51
N LEU A 26 2.90 -14.80 -22.91
CA LEU A 26 2.93 -14.46 -21.49
C LEU A 26 1.79 -15.14 -20.72
N ALA A 27 2.14 -15.86 -19.65
CA ALA A 27 1.21 -16.40 -18.66
C ALA A 27 1.94 -16.68 -17.33
N ALA A 28 1.66 -15.88 -16.30
CA ALA A 28 2.32 -15.96 -14.99
C ALA A 28 1.62 -16.88 -13.99
N ASN A 29 0.34 -17.18 -14.23
CA ASN A 29 -0.49 -17.95 -13.31
C ASN A 29 -0.84 -19.34 -13.85
N MET A 30 -0.06 -19.87 -14.80
CA MET A 30 -0.16 -21.24 -15.28
C MET A 30 0.92 -22.14 -14.68
N ASP A 31 0.52 -23.31 -14.21
CA ASP A 31 1.39 -24.42 -13.84
C ASP A 31 1.18 -25.57 -14.84
N VAL A 32 2.25 -25.88 -15.57
CA VAL A 32 2.30 -26.92 -16.62
C VAL A 32 3.20 -28.08 -16.23
N SER A 33 3.53 -28.25 -14.95
CA SER A 33 4.40 -29.33 -14.47
C SER A 33 3.87 -30.73 -14.79
N GLU A 34 2.55 -30.87 -14.94
CA GLU A 34 1.88 -32.11 -15.36
C GLU A 34 1.55 -32.14 -16.87
N GLU A 35 2.00 -31.14 -17.64
CA GLU A 35 1.72 -30.99 -19.08
C GLU A 35 2.99 -30.65 -19.89
N PRO A 36 3.94 -31.60 -20.06
CA PRO A 36 5.27 -31.32 -20.62
C PRO A 36 5.28 -30.74 -22.03
N ILE A 37 4.21 -30.94 -22.82
CA ILE A 37 4.12 -30.43 -24.19
C ILE A 37 4.11 -28.88 -24.23
N LEU A 38 3.70 -28.24 -23.14
CA LEU A 38 3.66 -26.78 -22.99
C LEU A 38 4.90 -26.19 -22.29
N GLU A 39 5.81 -27.04 -21.82
CA GLU A 39 7.00 -26.60 -21.10
C GLU A 39 7.89 -25.69 -21.96
N GLY A 40 8.27 -24.54 -21.41
CA GLY A 40 9.14 -23.56 -22.09
C GLY A 40 8.49 -22.80 -23.26
N LEU A 41 7.19 -23.00 -23.54
CA LEU A 41 6.50 -22.32 -24.65
C LEU A 41 5.93 -20.94 -24.28
N PHE A 42 5.97 -20.58 -23.00
CA PHE A 42 5.54 -19.28 -22.49
C PHE A 42 6.44 -18.87 -21.33
N ILE A 43 6.37 -17.59 -20.96
CA ILE A 43 7.11 -17.01 -19.84
C ILE A 43 6.17 -16.17 -18.98
N PRO A 44 6.44 -16.00 -17.67
CA PRO A 44 5.53 -15.26 -16.81
C PRO A 44 5.53 -13.75 -17.12
N HIS A 45 6.71 -13.20 -17.42
CA HIS A 45 6.90 -11.79 -17.70
C HIS A 45 8.02 -11.54 -18.73
N ILE A 46 8.03 -10.33 -19.29
CA ILE A 46 9.16 -9.78 -20.06
C ILE A 46 9.57 -8.42 -19.53
N ILE A 47 10.83 -8.04 -19.79
CA ILE A 47 11.34 -6.69 -19.53
C ILE A 47 11.75 -6.05 -20.85
N LEU A 48 11.12 -4.92 -21.16
CA LEU A 48 11.43 -4.08 -22.31
C LEU A 48 12.18 -2.83 -21.85
N LYS A 49 13.07 -2.30 -22.70
CA LYS A 49 13.71 -1.00 -22.50
C LYS A 49 13.20 -0.01 -23.54
N ARG A 50 12.66 1.12 -23.10
CA ARG A 50 12.16 2.20 -23.98
C ARG A 50 12.53 3.56 -23.38
N LYS A 51 13.19 4.41 -24.17
CA LYS A 51 13.63 5.76 -23.77
C LYS A 51 14.31 5.79 -22.38
N GLY A 52 15.22 4.84 -22.14
CA GLY A 52 15.96 4.73 -20.88
C GLY A 52 15.20 4.11 -19.70
N ARG A 53 13.90 3.78 -19.84
CA ARG A 53 13.08 3.18 -18.78
C ARG A 53 12.92 1.68 -19.00
N LYS A 54 12.91 0.91 -17.90
CA LYS A 54 12.58 -0.52 -17.92
C LYS A 54 11.08 -0.70 -17.69
N ILE A 55 10.44 -1.48 -18.56
CA ILE A 55 9.01 -1.78 -18.56
C ILE A 55 8.84 -3.29 -18.43
N GLY A 56 8.24 -3.74 -17.34
CA GLY A 56 7.83 -5.12 -17.13
C GLY A 56 6.44 -5.35 -17.68
N ILE A 57 6.22 -6.47 -18.37
CA ILE A 57 4.88 -6.90 -18.81
C ILE A 57 4.62 -8.28 -18.24
N ILE A 58 3.59 -8.43 -17.42
CA ILE A 58 3.16 -9.70 -16.79
C ILE A 58 1.92 -10.20 -17.55
N GLY A 59 1.93 -11.47 -17.96
CA GLY A 59 0.76 -12.10 -18.59
C GLY A 59 -0.13 -12.80 -17.57
N LEU A 60 -1.45 -12.69 -17.70
CA LEU A 60 -2.40 -13.42 -16.86
C LEU A 60 -3.50 -14.05 -17.71
N ILE A 61 -4.01 -15.18 -17.24
CA ILE A 61 -5.14 -15.90 -17.83
C ILE A 61 -6.18 -16.19 -16.73
N THR A 62 -7.47 -16.14 -17.06
CA THR A 62 -8.52 -16.48 -16.10
C THR A 62 -8.40 -17.94 -15.58
N PRO A 63 -8.47 -18.18 -14.25
CA PRO A 63 -8.58 -19.53 -13.70
C PRO A 63 -9.83 -20.29 -14.18
N ASP A 64 -10.87 -19.59 -14.63
CA ASP A 64 -12.06 -20.20 -15.20
C ASP A 64 -11.79 -20.97 -16.49
N THR A 65 -10.61 -20.83 -17.10
CA THR A 65 -10.15 -21.67 -18.22
C THR A 65 -10.28 -23.17 -17.90
N ALA A 66 -10.07 -23.57 -16.63
CA ALA A 66 -10.28 -24.94 -16.15
C ALA A 66 -11.71 -25.49 -16.35
N LYS A 67 -12.70 -24.59 -16.49
CA LYS A 67 -14.12 -24.92 -16.66
C LYS A 67 -14.66 -24.56 -18.04
N LEU A 68 -14.11 -23.50 -18.65
CA LEU A 68 -14.63 -22.90 -19.88
C LEU A 68 -14.01 -23.49 -21.15
N SER A 69 -12.94 -24.25 -21.04
CA SER A 69 -12.19 -24.80 -22.18
C SER A 69 -11.63 -26.20 -21.86
N SER A 70 -10.65 -26.69 -22.62
CA SER A 70 -10.12 -28.05 -22.52
C SER A 70 -8.64 -28.10 -22.11
N PRO A 71 -8.21 -27.51 -20.96
CA PRO A 71 -6.79 -27.27 -20.67
C PRO A 71 -5.97 -28.50 -20.26
N GLY A 72 -6.53 -29.72 -20.31
CA GLY A 72 -5.83 -30.93 -19.90
C GLY A 72 -5.43 -30.88 -18.42
N LYS A 73 -4.15 -31.08 -18.13
CA LYS A 73 -3.62 -31.08 -16.74
C LYS A 73 -3.06 -29.74 -16.28
N VAL A 74 -3.20 -28.68 -17.08
CA VAL A 74 -2.74 -27.35 -16.70
C VAL A 74 -3.53 -26.84 -15.50
N LYS A 75 -2.82 -26.35 -14.48
CA LYS A 75 -3.42 -25.70 -13.31
C LYS A 75 -3.30 -24.19 -13.44
N PHE A 76 -4.36 -23.50 -13.05
CA PHE A 76 -4.41 -22.05 -13.04
C PHE A 76 -4.43 -21.55 -11.59
N THR A 77 -3.38 -20.84 -11.22
CA THR A 77 -3.21 -20.26 -9.88
C THR A 77 -3.90 -18.91 -9.78
N ASP A 78 -4.05 -18.41 -8.55
CA ASP A 78 -4.64 -17.10 -8.27
C ASP A 78 -3.88 -15.98 -9.04
N PRO A 79 -4.57 -15.21 -9.90
CA PRO A 79 -3.93 -14.16 -10.70
C PRO A 79 -3.32 -13.04 -9.86
N LYS A 80 -3.89 -12.73 -8.70
CA LYS A 80 -3.41 -11.67 -7.80
C LYS A 80 -2.11 -12.09 -7.12
N GLU A 81 -2.02 -13.32 -6.62
CA GLU A 81 -0.79 -13.87 -6.04
C GLU A 81 0.31 -14.05 -7.10
N ALA A 82 -0.04 -14.48 -8.31
CA ALA A 82 0.91 -14.50 -9.43
C ALA A 82 1.41 -13.09 -9.77
N THR A 83 0.53 -12.10 -9.80
CA THR A 83 0.89 -10.70 -10.05
C THR A 83 1.83 -10.16 -8.99
N LYS A 84 1.54 -10.38 -7.69
CA LYS A 84 2.41 -9.95 -6.58
C LYS A 84 3.82 -10.52 -6.73
N ARG A 85 3.92 -11.84 -6.97
CA ARG A 85 5.20 -12.53 -7.14
C ARG A 85 6.01 -11.97 -8.32
N GLU A 86 5.39 -11.85 -9.49
CA GLU A 86 6.11 -11.34 -10.67
C GLU A 86 6.44 -9.85 -10.57
N ALA A 87 5.56 -9.05 -9.95
CA ALA A 87 5.81 -7.63 -9.71
C ALA A 87 7.01 -7.43 -8.78
N GLU A 88 7.13 -8.24 -7.72
CA GLU A 88 8.30 -8.20 -6.82
C GLU A 88 9.60 -8.59 -7.55
N ILE A 89 9.56 -9.61 -8.41
CA ILE A 89 10.71 -10.01 -9.24
C ILE A 89 11.13 -8.85 -10.17
N LEU A 90 10.18 -8.21 -10.84
CA LEU A 90 10.43 -7.08 -11.72
C LEU A 90 10.97 -5.87 -10.94
N TYR A 91 10.40 -5.58 -9.78
CA TYR A 91 10.83 -4.51 -8.89
C TYR A 91 12.31 -4.67 -8.49
N ARG A 92 12.71 -5.87 -8.04
CA ARG A 92 14.10 -6.19 -7.70
C ARG A 92 15.07 -6.06 -8.88
N LYS A 93 14.58 -6.18 -10.12
CA LYS A 93 15.36 -5.94 -11.36
C LYS A 93 15.42 -4.47 -11.77
N GLY A 94 14.89 -3.56 -10.95
CA GLY A 94 14.85 -2.12 -11.18
C GLY A 94 13.89 -1.71 -12.29
N VAL A 95 12.77 -2.42 -12.42
CA VAL A 95 11.70 -2.07 -13.38
C VAL A 95 10.82 -0.98 -12.77
N ASP A 96 10.63 0.11 -13.51
CA ASP A 96 9.93 1.30 -13.02
C ASP A 96 8.46 1.34 -13.45
N ILE A 97 8.10 0.59 -14.49
CA ILE A 97 6.76 0.53 -15.06
C ILE A 97 6.38 -0.95 -15.18
N ILE A 98 5.25 -1.33 -14.59
CA ILE A 98 4.68 -2.68 -14.72
C ILE A 98 3.35 -2.55 -15.46
N ILE A 99 3.19 -3.36 -16.51
CA ILE A 99 1.97 -3.48 -17.30
C ILE A 99 1.42 -4.88 -17.08
N LEU A 100 0.14 -4.98 -16.69
CA LEU A 100 -0.59 -6.23 -16.69
C LEU A 100 -1.23 -6.43 -18.06
N LEU A 101 -0.86 -7.50 -18.74
CA LEU A 101 -1.51 -7.96 -19.96
C LEU A 101 -2.39 -9.16 -19.59
N SER A 102 -3.65 -8.88 -19.28
CA SER A 102 -4.55 -9.82 -18.61
C SER A 102 -5.67 -10.32 -19.52
N HIS A 103 -6.06 -11.58 -19.32
CA HIS A 103 -7.31 -12.18 -19.79
C HIS A 103 -8.13 -12.72 -18.60
N CYS A 104 -8.15 -11.99 -17.48
CA CYS A 104 -8.94 -12.32 -16.29
C CYS A 104 -10.30 -11.61 -16.23
N GLY A 105 -10.53 -10.63 -17.11
CA GLY A 105 -11.74 -9.83 -17.14
C GLY A 105 -11.64 -8.58 -16.28
N PHE A 106 -12.48 -7.59 -16.62
CA PHE A 106 -12.34 -6.21 -16.13
C PHE A 106 -12.43 -6.06 -14.61
N GLU A 107 -13.35 -6.76 -13.94
CA GLU A 107 -13.50 -6.65 -12.49
C GLU A 107 -12.31 -7.30 -11.75
N SER A 108 -11.82 -8.44 -12.24
CA SER A 108 -10.61 -9.06 -11.70
C SER A 108 -9.39 -8.16 -11.87
N ASP A 109 -9.25 -7.51 -13.03
CA ASP A 109 -8.16 -6.57 -13.30
C ASP A 109 -8.17 -5.36 -12.35
N LYS A 110 -9.36 -4.82 -12.03
CA LYS A 110 -9.51 -3.76 -11.03
C LYS A 110 -9.07 -4.20 -9.64
N GLU A 111 -9.48 -5.39 -9.21
CA GLU A 111 -9.12 -5.95 -7.90
C GLU A 111 -7.60 -6.15 -7.79
N ILE A 112 -6.97 -6.72 -8.82
CA ILE A 112 -5.52 -6.91 -8.86
C ILE A 112 -4.79 -5.55 -8.83
N ALA A 113 -5.23 -4.59 -9.64
CA ALA A 113 -4.63 -3.26 -9.68
C ALA A 113 -4.71 -2.56 -8.32
N ARG A 114 -5.86 -2.66 -7.63
CA ARG A 114 -6.08 -2.08 -6.30
C ARG A 114 -5.17 -2.69 -5.24
N ASP A 115 -4.98 -4.01 -5.26
CA ASP A 115 -4.38 -4.72 -4.13
C ASP A 115 -2.89 -5.04 -4.30
N VAL A 116 -2.33 -4.88 -5.50
CA VAL A 116 -0.94 -5.25 -5.79
C VAL A 116 -0.05 -4.06 -6.11
N VAL A 117 -0.59 -2.99 -6.70
CA VAL A 117 0.23 -1.89 -7.23
C VAL A 117 -0.11 -0.57 -6.55
N VAL A 118 0.87 0.04 -5.90
CA VAL A 118 0.77 1.47 -5.55
C VAL A 118 1.22 2.29 -6.74
N THR A 119 0.31 3.08 -7.30
CA THR A 119 0.61 3.99 -8.42
C THR A 119 0.81 5.42 -7.93
N ALA A 120 1.38 6.28 -8.79
CA ALA A 120 1.38 7.73 -8.52
C ALA A 120 -0.05 8.28 -8.35
N GLY A 121 -1.03 7.71 -9.07
CA GLY A 121 -2.45 8.03 -8.89
C GLY A 121 -2.96 7.66 -7.49
N SER A 122 -2.55 6.50 -6.96
CA SER A 122 -2.90 6.06 -5.60
C SER A 122 -2.38 7.01 -4.52
N ILE A 123 -1.17 7.57 -4.70
CA ILE A 123 -0.61 8.57 -3.78
C ILE A 123 -1.40 9.89 -3.89
N PHE A 124 -1.74 10.32 -5.10
CA PHE A 124 -2.53 11.53 -5.33
C PHE A 124 -3.94 11.42 -4.74
N GLU A 125 -4.59 10.27 -4.89
CA GLU A 125 -5.90 9.98 -4.30
C GLU A 125 -5.85 9.99 -2.76
N LEU A 126 -4.78 9.47 -2.17
CA LEU A 126 -4.60 9.44 -0.72
C LEU A 126 -4.29 10.83 -0.13
N LEU A 127 -3.45 11.61 -0.81
CA LEU A 127 -2.95 12.91 -0.34
C LEU A 127 -3.26 14.00 -1.37
N PRO A 128 -4.54 14.34 -1.62
CA PRO A 128 -4.92 15.23 -2.72
C PRO A 128 -4.45 16.67 -2.53
N PHE A 129 -4.20 17.08 -1.28
CA PHE A 129 -3.76 18.44 -0.96
C PHE A 129 -2.27 18.68 -1.17
N ASN A 130 -1.48 17.61 -1.27
CA ASN A 130 -0.03 17.66 -1.45
C ASN A 130 0.61 18.61 -0.40
N ASP A 131 0.32 18.41 0.88
CA ASP A 131 0.68 19.37 1.93
C ASP A 131 2.21 19.39 2.15
N ARG A 132 2.72 20.49 2.68
CA ARG A 132 4.09 20.55 3.21
C ARG A 132 4.15 19.77 4.51
N VAL A 133 5.31 19.17 4.79
CA VAL A 133 5.57 18.49 6.06
C VAL A 133 6.65 19.27 6.81
N GLU A 134 6.42 19.50 8.08
CA GLU A 134 7.30 20.28 8.95
C GLU A 134 7.80 19.42 10.10
N ILE A 135 9.07 19.61 10.47
CA ILE A 135 9.65 19.16 11.73
C ILE A 135 9.73 20.36 12.65
N PHE A 136 9.32 20.21 13.90
CA PHE A 136 9.43 21.26 14.91
C PHE A 136 9.64 20.67 16.30
N ASP A 137 10.18 21.48 17.20
CA ASP A 137 10.34 21.16 18.61
C ASP A 137 9.09 21.62 19.35
N ILE A 138 8.61 20.81 20.30
CA ILE A 138 7.46 21.17 21.11
C ILE A 138 7.52 20.51 22.49
N GLU A 139 7.03 21.22 23.52
CA GLU A 139 6.89 20.66 24.86
C GLU A 139 5.84 19.55 24.92
N GLY A 140 6.06 18.53 25.74
CA GLY A 140 5.17 17.38 25.87
C GLY A 140 3.71 17.75 26.21
N LYS A 141 3.48 18.84 26.97
CA LYS A 141 2.13 19.31 27.29
C LYS A 141 1.27 19.56 26.06
N TYR A 142 1.85 20.09 24.98
CA TYR A 142 1.12 20.37 23.75
C TYR A 142 0.88 19.10 22.92
N ILE A 143 1.77 18.11 23.00
CA ILE A 143 1.54 16.77 22.43
C ILE A 143 0.31 16.13 23.11
N ARG A 144 0.25 16.18 24.46
CA ARG A 144 -0.90 15.68 25.22
C ARG A 144 -2.20 16.39 24.81
N GLN A 145 -2.18 17.72 24.72
CA GLN A 145 -3.34 18.50 24.28
C GLN A 145 -3.81 18.14 22.86
N ALA A 146 -2.87 17.94 21.93
CA ALA A 146 -3.20 17.51 20.57
C ALA A 146 -3.85 16.12 20.56
N LEU A 147 -3.32 15.18 21.34
CA LEU A 147 -3.89 13.84 21.45
C LEU A 147 -5.29 13.85 22.08
N GLU A 148 -5.56 14.72 23.08
CA GLU A 148 -6.91 14.91 23.64
C GLU A 148 -7.86 15.52 22.59
N ARG A 149 -7.40 16.55 21.86
CA ARG A 149 -8.18 17.19 20.78
C ARG A 149 -8.60 16.18 19.71
N SER A 150 -7.71 15.22 19.39
CA SER A 150 -7.94 14.21 18.36
C SER A 150 -9.11 13.27 18.67
N VAL A 151 -9.50 13.16 19.94
CA VAL A 151 -10.60 12.29 20.41
C VAL A 151 -11.77 13.08 21.00
N ILE A 152 -11.85 14.39 20.80
CA ILE A 152 -12.93 15.20 21.42
C ILE A 152 -14.33 14.76 20.93
N ASP A 153 -14.46 14.44 19.65
CA ASP A 153 -15.75 14.07 19.02
C ASP A 153 -16.00 12.56 18.94
N ALA A 154 -15.29 11.73 19.73
CA ALA A 154 -15.36 10.28 19.56
C ALA A 154 -16.76 9.65 19.79
N TRP A 155 -17.67 10.38 20.44
CA TRP A 155 -19.05 9.98 20.75
C TRP A 155 -20.03 10.41 19.65
N ALA A 156 -19.60 11.27 18.71
CA ALA A 156 -20.46 11.77 17.63
C ALA A 156 -20.86 10.65 16.65
N TYR A 157 -20.17 9.50 16.68
CA TYR A 157 -20.42 8.38 15.79
C TYR A 157 -20.26 7.03 16.51
N ASN A 158 -21.29 6.20 16.43
CA ASN A 158 -21.26 4.80 16.88
C ASN A 158 -21.34 3.86 15.66
N PRO A 159 -20.37 2.96 15.40
CA PRO A 159 -19.10 2.81 16.13
C PRO A 159 -18.18 4.03 15.94
N PHE A 160 -17.20 4.19 16.85
CA PHE A 160 -16.19 5.27 16.85
C PHE A 160 -15.82 5.68 15.43
N LYS A 161 -16.12 6.93 15.05
CA LYS A 161 -15.49 7.61 13.92
C LYS A 161 -14.82 8.83 14.50
N GLY A 162 -13.51 8.77 14.70
CA GLY A 162 -12.71 9.94 15.05
C GLY A 162 -12.24 10.60 13.75
N PRO A 163 -13.00 11.55 13.15
CA PRO A 163 -12.55 12.23 11.93
C PRO A 163 -11.22 12.96 12.14
N TRP A 164 -10.92 13.32 13.39
CA TRP A 164 -9.71 14.03 13.81
C TRP A 164 -8.67 13.14 14.48
N LEU A 165 -8.86 11.81 14.49
CA LEU A 165 -7.96 10.90 15.19
C LEU A 165 -6.57 10.95 14.55
N LEU A 166 -5.58 11.38 15.34
CA LEU A 166 -4.19 11.41 14.90
C LEU A 166 -3.66 9.99 14.74
N GLN A 167 -3.26 9.64 13.53
CA GLN A 167 -2.38 8.49 13.30
C GLN A 167 -0.96 8.88 13.73
N VAL A 168 -0.27 7.97 14.42
CA VAL A 168 0.98 8.29 15.10
C VAL A 168 2.09 7.29 14.77
N SER A 169 3.33 7.75 14.93
CA SER A 169 4.55 6.94 14.87
C SER A 169 5.50 7.43 15.96
N GLY A 170 6.28 6.52 16.55
CA GLY A 170 7.19 6.84 17.65
C GLY A 170 6.50 7.04 19.01
N LEU A 171 5.19 6.79 19.11
CA LEU A 171 4.46 6.83 20.37
C LEU A 171 3.34 5.79 20.42
N ARG A 172 2.90 5.46 21.64
CA ARG A 172 1.72 4.65 21.93
C ARG A 172 0.80 5.41 22.88
N VAL A 173 -0.49 5.44 22.57
CA VAL A 173 -1.52 6.12 23.37
C VAL A 173 -2.61 5.13 23.75
N THR A 174 -2.99 5.18 25.02
CA THR A 174 -4.19 4.49 25.51
C THR A 174 -5.25 5.54 25.86
N TYR A 175 -6.42 5.38 25.25
CA TYR A 175 -7.60 6.18 25.49
C TYR A 175 -8.64 5.38 26.27
N ASN A 176 -9.36 6.06 27.15
CA ASN A 176 -10.63 5.63 27.72
C ASN A 176 -11.72 6.60 27.25
N VAL A 177 -12.53 6.16 26.30
CA VAL A 177 -13.64 6.94 25.72
C VAL A 177 -14.94 6.85 26.54
N SER A 178 -14.86 6.48 27.81
CA SER A 178 -15.93 6.71 28.78
C SER A 178 -15.62 7.89 29.70
N LEU A 179 -14.41 8.46 29.63
CA LEU A 179 -14.02 9.62 30.44
C LEU A 179 -14.46 10.95 29.81
N PRO A 180 -14.62 12.02 30.63
CA PRO A 180 -14.96 13.35 30.16
C PRO A 180 -13.99 13.88 29.09
N GLU A 181 -14.47 14.81 28.27
CA GLU A 181 -13.64 15.55 27.31
C GLU A 181 -12.37 16.10 28.00
N HIS A 182 -11.26 16.04 27.26
CA HIS A 182 -9.92 16.45 27.72
C HIS A 182 -9.30 15.60 28.84
N HIS A 183 -9.94 14.49 29.22
CA HIS A 183 -9.44 13.57 30.26
C HIS A 183 -9.47 12.12 29.78
N ARG A 184 -9.36 11.89 28.46
CA ARG A 184 -9.55 10.57 27.84
C ARG A 184 -8.26 9.79 27.72
N ILE A 185 -7.11 10.43 27.85
CA ILE A 185 -5.82 9.73 27.78
C ILE A 185 -5.48 9.11 29.14
N THR A 186 -5.25 7.80 29.16
CA THR A 186 -4.78 7.09 30.35
C THR A 186 -3.27 6.85 30.34
N SER A 187 -2.64 6.75 29.16
CA SER A 187 -1.18 6.67 29.03
C SER A 187 -0.68 7.18 27.69
N ILE A 188 0.53 7.78 27.70
CA ILE A 188 1.31 8.13 26.51
C ILE A 188 2.73 7.62 26.74
N GLU A 189 3.17 6.71 25.88
CA GLU A 189 4.51 6.12 25.90
C GLU A 189 5.27 6.57 24.64
N ILE A 190 6.50 7.04 24.80
CA ILE A 190 7.35 7.58 23.72
C ILE A 190 8.49 6.60 23.41
N GLY A 191 8.72 6.38 22.12
CA GLY A 191 9.80 5.57 21.59
C GLY A 191 9.71 4.09 21.92
N GLU A 192 10.74 3.34 21.53
CA GLU A 192 10.80 1.88 21.74
C GLU A 192 10.94 1.49 23.21
N ARG A 193 11.52 2.38 24.03
CA ARG A 193 11.67 2.21 25.48
C ARG A 193 10.38 2.46 26.25
N LYS A 194 9.35 2.98 25.60
CA LYS A 194 8.04 3.29 26.20
C LYS A 194 8.16 4.21 27.41
N GLU A 195 9.01 5.23 27.29
CA GLU A 195 9.16 6.22 28.34
C GLU A 195 7.87 7.04 28.45
N PRO A 196 7.35 7.33 29.65
CA PRO A 196 6.18 8.17 29.78
C PRO A 196 6.45 9.57 29.22
N LEU A 197 5.44 10.18 28.59
CA LEU A 197 5.52 11.57 28.15
C LEU A 197 5.77 12.50 29.36
N ASP A 198 6.78 13.35 29.23
CA ASP A 198 7.09 14.42 30.17
C ASP A 198 6.59 15.74 29.59
N ASP A 199 5.68 16.40 30.28
CA ASP A 199 5.01 17.59 29.79
C ASP A 199 5.96 18.80 29.62
N SER A 200 7.09 18.82 30.33
CA SER A 200 8.07 19.91 30.32
C SER A 200 9.23 19.68 29.33
N LYS A 201 9.40 18.43 28.88
CA LYS A 201 10.48 18.05 27.96
C LYS A 201 10.15 18.46 26.52
N LEU A 202 11.17 18.88 25.78
CA LEU A 202 11.06 19.11 24.33
C LEU A 202 11.19 17.82 23.53
N TYR A 203 10.34 17.69 22.52
CA TYR A 203 10.31 16.58 21.57
C TYR A 203 10.37 17.11 20.14
N HIS A 204 11.07 16.38 19.27
CA HIS A 204 11.02 16.59 17.83
C HIS A 204 9.77 15.91 17.25
N VAL A 205 8.86 16.69 16.69
CA VAL A 205 7.61 16.21 16.08
C VAL A 205 7.63 16.50 14.59
N THR A 206 7.03 15.61 13.80
CA THR A 206 6.82 15.80 12.36
C THR A 206 5.32 15.75 12.08
N ALA A 207 4.80 16.75 11.38
CA ALA A 207 3.37 16.81 11.03
C ALA A 207 3.14 17.55 9.69
N PRO A 208 1.99 17.32 9.03
CA PRO A 208 1.54 18.18 7.93
C PRO A 208 1.43 19.65 8.39
N LEU A 209 1.82 20.57 7.51
CA LEU A 209 1.85 22.01 7.79
C LEU A 209 0.46 22.54 8.16
N TYR A 210 -0.60 21.98 7.56
CA TYR A 210 -1.98 22.30 7.93
C TYR A 210 -2.23 22.10 9.43
N LEU A 211 -1.85 20.95 9.99
CA LEU A 211 -2.00 20.67 11.42
C LEU A 211 -1.02 21.50 12.26
N ALA A 212 0.24 21.62 11.83
CA ALA A 212 1.27 22.41 12.52
C ALA A 212 0.87 23.89 12.68
N ASN A 213 0.06 24.42 11.76
CA ASN A 213 -0.48 25.78 11.80
C ASN A 213 -1.87 25.88 12.44
N GLY A 214 -2.34 24.83 13.12
CA GLY A 214 -3.59 24.85 13.88
C GLY A 214 -4.84 24.48 13.10
N GLY A 215 -4.70 23.90 11.91
CA GLY A 215 -5.80 23.28 11.16
C GLY A 215 -6.56 22.27 12.01
N ASP A 216 -7.84 22.06 11.71
CA ASP A 216 -8.77 21.22 12.47
C ASP A 216 -8.83 21.51 13.98
N GLY A 217 -8.42 22.72 14.41
CA GLY A 217 -8.40 23.11 15.82
C GLY A 217 -7.23 22.54 16.61
N PHE A 218 -6.15 22.10 15.94
CA PHE A 218 -4.89 21.73 16.59
C PHE A 218 -4.03 22.96 16.95
N THR A 219 -4.64 24.01 17.51
CA THR A 219 -3.97 25.30 17.77
C THR A 219 -2.76 25.18 18.68
N MET A 220 -2.75 24.18 19.57
CA MET A 220 -1.63 23.87 20.45
C MET A 220 -0.32 23.60 19.71
N PHE A 221 -0.36 23.08 18.47
CA PHE A 221 0.85 22.96 17.66
C PHE A 221 1.38 24.34 17.26
N LYS A 222 0.52 25.23 16.74
CA LYS A 222 0.91 26.59 16.36
C LYS A 222 1.41 27.41 17.55
N GLU A 223 0.81 27.21 18.73
CA GLU A 223 1.16 27.93 19.95
C GLU A 223 2.48 27.43 20.56
N GLY A 224 2.74 26.12 20.50
CA GLY A 224 3.87 25.48 21.19
C GLY A 224 5.09 25.18 20.34
N LYS A 225 4.96 25.17 19.01
CA LYS A 225 6.07 24.81 18.12
C LYS A 225 7.18 25.86 18.14
N GLN A 226 8.41 25.38 18.01
CA GLN A 226 9.61 26.19 17.82
C GLN A 226 10.62 25.44 16.94
N ASN A 227 11.66 26.12 16.45
CA ASN A 227 12.72 25.53 15.62
C ASN A 227 12.20 24.78 14.37
N GLU A 228 11.24 25.38 13.68
CA GLU A 228 10.53 24.79 12.54
C GLU A 228 11.42 24.57 11.31
N ARG A 229 11.23 23.45 10.62
CA ARG A 229 11.90 23.11 9.36
C ARG A 229 10.98 22.37 8.41
N ASP A 230 10.74 22.94 7.24
CA ASP A 230 10.08 22.26 6.12
C ASP A 230 10.99 21.15 5.55
N ILE A 231 10.41 19.96 5.34
CA ILE A 231 11.11 18.79 4.80
C ILE A 231 10.56 18.30 3.45
N GLY A 232 9.70 19.09 2.82
CA GLY A 232 9.13 18.81 1.52
C GLY A 232 7.65 18.47 1.56
N ARG A 233 7.19 17.78 0.51
CA ARG A 233 5.78 17.47 0.28
C ARG A 233 5.45 16.06 0.72
N ASP A 234 4.30 15.88 1.36
CA ASP A 234 3.80 14.59 1.85
C ASP A 234 3.77 13.49 0.77
N GLN A 235 3.33 13.81 -0.46
CA GLN A 235 3.30 12.88 -1.59
C GLN A 235 4.71 12.36 -1.93
N LYS A 236 5.70 13.26 -1.95
CA LYS A 236 7.07 12.91 -2.32
C LYS A 236 7.73 12.07 -1.22
N ILE A 237 7.53 12.47 0.03
CA ILE A 237 8.03 11.75 1.21
C ILE A 237 7.44 10.33 1.25
N LEU A 238 6.13 10.19 1.02
CA LEU A 238 5.46 8.88 0.96
C LEU A 238 5.95 8.05 -0.23
N GLU A 239 6.10 8.64 -1.42
CA GLU A 239 6.65 7.95 -2.59
C GLU A 239 8.05 7.37 -2.30
N GLU A 240 8.93 8.18 -1.72
CA GLU A 240 10.30 7.77 -1.36
C GLU A 240 10.29 6.65 -0.31
N TYR A 241 9.45 6.78 0.73
CA TYR A 241 9.28 5.73 1.73
C TYR A 241 8.81 4.41 1.12
N ILE A 242 7.79 4.45 0.24
CA ILE A 242 7.26 3.25 -0.41
C ILE A 242 8.34 2.61 -1.29
N ARG A 243 9.11 3.40 -2.03
CA ARG A 243 10.22 2.88 -2.84
C ARG A 243 11.28 2.21 -1.96
N SER A 244 11.72 2.83 -0.87
CA SER A 244 12.78 2.24 -0.03
C SER A 244 12.31 1.06 0.82
N HIS A 245 11.00 0.88 1.02
CA HIS A 245 10.42 -0.17 1.87
C HIS A 245 9.52 -1.16 1.11
N SER A 246 9.59 -1.20 -0.23
CA SER A 246 8.83 -2.17 -1.03
C SER A 246 9.50 -3.56 -1.02
N PRO A 247 8.75 -4.65 -0.83
CA PRO A 247 7.30 -4.70 -0.60
C PRO A 247 6.91 -4.22 0.80
N LEU A 248 5.82 -3.43 0.88
CA LEU A 248 5.31 -2.90 2.15
C LEU A 248 4.76 -4.03 3.04
N ASN A 249 5.18 -4.05 4.30
CA ASN A 249 4.66 -4.95 5.33
C ASN A 249 4.06 -4.13 6.48
N ILE A 250 2.88 -3.55 6.25
CA ILE A 250 2.18 -2.70 7.22
C ILE A 250 1.24 -3.56 8.06
N LYS A 251 1.31 -3.42 9.38
CA LYS A 251 0.46 -4.13 10.34
C LYS A 251 -0.06 -3.17 11.40
N VAL A 252 -1.24 -3.46 11.93
CA VAL A 252 -1.71 -2.80 13.16
C VAL A 252 -0.84 -3.32 14.32
N ASP A 253 -0.15 -2.40 15.00
CA ASP A 253 0.87 -2.69 16.01
C ASP A 253 0.54 -2.08 17.39
N GLY A 254 -0.73 -1.70 17.60
CA GLY A 254 -1.24 -1.25 18.89
C GLY A 254 -0.71 0.12 19.34
N ARG A 255 -0.38 1.01 18.40
CA ARG A 255 -0.03 2.41 18.70
C ARG A 255 -1.19 3.19 19.33
N LEU A 256 -2.41 2.87 18.97
CA LEU A 256 -3.62 3.47 19.54
C LEU A 256 -4.43 2.34 20.17
N ILE A 257 -4.70 2.45 21.46
CA ILE A 257 -5.53 1.51 22.22
C ILE A 257 -6.74 2.31 22.70
N ILE A 258 -7.94 1.86 22.35
CA ILE A 258 -9.19 2.52 22.74
C ILE A 258 -9.97 1.56 23.63
N ASN A 259 -10.17 1.97 24.87
CA ASN A 259 -11.01 1.29 25.84
C ASN A 259 -12.33 2.05 25.97
N SER A 260 -13.42 1.32 26.18
CA SER A 260 -14.77 1.85 26.45
C SER A 260 -15.26 1.37 27.80
#